data_AF-A0A6N9P0P0-F1
#
_entry.id   AF-A0A6N9P0P0-F1
#
_cell.length_a   1.000
_cell.length_b   1.000
_cell.length_c   1.000
_cell.angle_alpha   90.00
_cell.angle_beta   90.00
_cell.angle_gamma   90.00
#
_symmetry.space_group_name_H-M   'P 1'
#
loop_
_entity.id
_entity.type
_entity.pdbx_description
1 polymer ?
#
loop_
_entity_poly.entity_id
_entity_poly.type
_entity_poly.pdbx_seq_one_letter_code
_entity_poly.pdbx_strand_id
1 'polypeptide(L)'
;MGRYIREIDLQLPENEVQWLIDGFLKENGFYRGEWQGQICWTADYGINMPIPPVRVAKAYIGLYFFYYTYEDGKLHFEAWLREGKKKEIGLTGLYLWQIKEPYTGLVSKLEKKLIDELPQDSELRLQAGNSAQIENSSRRMGRAHRLLGIVGILVFIATFFNVLNRILGF
;
A
#
# COMPACT_ATOMS: atom_id res chain seq x y z
N MET A 1 -19.75 1.52 -0.34
CA MET A 1 -19.07 0.86 0.79
C MET A 1 -17.63 1.34 0.78
N GLY A 2 -17.16 1.94 1.87
CA GLY A 2 -15.90 2.70 1.90
C GLY A 2 -14.72 1.95 2.50
N ARG A 3 -14.75 0.62 2.61
CA ARG A 3 -13.66 -0.15 3.22
C ARG A 3 -12.86 -0.87 2.15
N TYR A 4 -11.57 -1.06 2.39
CA TYR A 4 -10.77 -2.00 1.61
C TYR A 4 -11.01 -3.39 2.19
N ILE A 5 -11.61 -4.27 1.41
CA ILE A 5 -12.02 -5.60 1.85
C ILE A 5 -11.21 -6.63 1.07
N ARG A 6 -10.70 -7.62 1.79
CA ARG A 6 -9.94 -8.73 1.21
C ARG A 6 -10.37 -10.04 1.84
N GLU A 7 -10.53 -11.02 0.97
CA GLU A 7 -10.72 -12.41 1.33
C GLU A 7 -9.53 -13.19 0.76
N ILE A 8 -8.85 -13.96 1.61
CA ILE A 8 -7.69 -14.76 1.25
C ILE A 8 -7.90 -16.17 1.78
N ASP A 9 -7.85 -17.14 0.89
CA ASP A 9 -7.86 -18.55 1.25
C ASP A 9 -6.44 -18.97 1.64
N LEU A 10 -6.17 -19.08 2.94
CA LEU A 10 -4.83 -19.37 3.44
C LEU A 10 -4.65 -20.86 3.71
N GLN A 11 -5.68 -21.55 4.20
CA GLN A 11 -5.62 -22.93 4.69
C GLN A 11 -4.46 -23.17 5.70
N LEU A 12 -4.00 -22.10 6.36
CA LEU A 12 -2.96 -22.14 7.37
C LEU A 12 -3.56 -22.43 8.76
N PRO A 13 -2.78 -22.98 9.70
CA PRO A 13 -3.19 -23.07 11.09
C PRO A 13 -3.58 -21.70 11.66
N GLU A 14 -4.68 -21.64 12.41
CA GLU A 14 -5.21 -20.37 12.96
C GLU A 14 -4.18 -19.62 13.81
N ASN A 15 -3.40 -20.32 14.63
CA ASN A 15 -2.36 -19.75 15.46
C ASN A 15 -1.25 -19.06 14.65
N GLU A 16 -0.92 -19.55 13.45
CA GLU A 16 0.06 -18.94 12.56
C GLU A 16 -0.49 -17.63 11.97
N VAL A 17 -1.74 -17.67 11.47
CA VAL A 17 -2.41 -16.48 10.93
C VAL A 17 -2.58 -15.41 12.00
N GLN A 18 -3.04 -15.79 13.20
CA GLN A 18 -3.13 -14.89 14.34
C GLN A 18 -1.77 -14.29 14.70
N TRP A 19 -0.69 -15.08 14.75
CA TRP A 19 0.65 -14.58 15.04
C TRP A 19 1.13 -13.53 14.01
N LEU A 20 0.84 -13.76 12.73
CA LEU A 20 1.18 -12.81 11.65
C LEU A 20 0.41 -11.50 11.78
N ILE A 21 -0.89 -11.58 12.06
CA ILE A 21 -1.77 -10.42 12.23
C ILE A 21 -1.40 -9.66 13.50
N ASP A 22 -1.20 -10.34 14.63
CA ASP A 22 -0.78 -9.72 15.90
C ASP A 22 0.58 -9.03 15.76
N GLY A 23 1.51 -9.64 15.04
CA GLY A 23 2.77 -9.01 14.66
C GLY A 23 2.55 -7.71 13.90
N PHE A 24 1.73 -7.73 12.86
CA PHE A 24 1.35 -6.54 12.10
C PHE A 24 0.69 -5.46 12.98
N LEU A 25 -0.28 -5.83 13.81
CA LEU A 25 -0.98 -4.90 14.68
C LEU A 25 -0.03 -4.23 15.66
N LYS A 26 0.80 -5.03 16.34
CA LYS A 26 1.78 -4.56 17.33
C LYS A 26 2.85 -3.67 16.70
N GLU A 27 3.44 -4.09 15.58
CA GLU A 27 4.48 -3.33 14.87
C GLU A 27 3.99 -1.96 14.40
N ASN A 28 2.69 -1.86 14.09
CA ASN A 28 2.05 -0.65 13.59
C ASN A 28 1.18 0.04 14.67
N GLY A 29 1.39 -0.25 15.96
CA GLY A 29 0.77 0.50 17.06
C GLY A 29 -0.76 0.44 17.11
N PHE A 30 -1.37 -0.61 16.56
CA PHE A 30 -2.79 -0.83 16.68
C PHE A 30 -3.14 -1.26 18.11
N TYR A 31 -4.24 -0.72 18.62
CA TYR A 31 -4.86 -1.08 19.88
C TYR A 31 -6.34 -1.41 19.65
N ARG A 32 -6.95 -2.12 20.60
CA ARG A 32 -8.38 -2.47 20.49
C ARG A 32 -9.23 -1.23 20.72
N GLY A 33 -10.15 -0.97 19.80
CA GLY A 33 -11.05 0.17 19.83
C GLY A 33 -12.46 -0.21 19.37
N GLU A 34 -13.29 0.82 19.24
CA GLU A 34 -14.64 0.70 18.72
C GLU A 34 -14.89 1.78 17.68
N TRP A 35 -15.48 1.40 16.56
CA TRP A 35 -15.92 2.31 15.51
C TRP A 35 -17.37 1.99 15.14
N GLN A 36 -18.26 2.96 15.37
CA GLN A 36 -19.70 2.83 15.05
C GLN A 36 -20.35 1.57 15.63
N GLY A 37 -20.00 1.17 16.85
CA GLY A 37 -20.52 -0.04 17.50
C GLY A 37 -19.80 -1.34 17.11
N GLN A 38 -18.86 -1.29 16.16
CA GLN A 38 -18.05 -2.45 15.77
C GLN A 38 -16.72 -2.43 16.53
N ILE A 39 -16.39 -3.55 17.20
CA ILE A 39 -15.07 -3.75 17.78
C ILE A 39 -14.06 -4.00 16.66
N CYS A 40 -13.00 -3.21 16.64
CA CYS A 40 -11.96 -3.27 15.64
C CYS A 40 -10.61 -2.84 16.23
N TRP A 41 -9.55 -3.01 15.47
CA TRP A 41 -8.24 -2.47 15.79
C TRP A 41 -8.12 -1.04 15.26
N THR A 42 -7.51 -0.17 16.05
CA THR A 42 -7.34 1.26 15.73
C THR A 42 -5.89 1.68 15.96
N ALA A 43 -5.34 2.49 15.07
CA ALA A 43 -4.07 3.18 15.27
C ALA A 43 -4.25 4.69 15.07
N ASP A 44 -3.75 5.50 16.01
CA ASP A 44 -3.77 6.97 15.96
C ASP A 44 -2.39 7.49 15.59
N TYR A 45 -2.27 8.06 14.39
CA TYR A 45 -1.02 8.58 13.84
C TYR A 45 -0.95 10.10 13.83
N GLY A 46 -1.49 10.77 14.85
CA GLY A 46 -1.22 12.19 15.11
C GLY A 46 -2.43 13.07 15.37
N ILE A 47 -3.61 12.51 15.66
CA ILE A 47 -4.73 13.31 16.15
C ILE A 47 -4.56 13.60 17.64
N ASN A 48 -3.99 12.67 18.42
CA ASN A 48 -3.75 12.86 19.87
C ASN A 48 -2.33 12.45 20.33
N MET A 49 -1.41 12.12 19.43
CA MET A 49 -0.05 11.68 19.80
C MET A 49 0.95 12.85 19.68
N PRO A 50 1.61 13.27 20.78
CA PRO A 50 2.61 14.34 20.72
C PRO A 50 3.88 13.94 19.95
N ILE A 51 4.12 12.64 19.74
CA ILE A 51 5.23 12.10 18.94
C ILE A 51 4.69 10.91 18.15
N PRO A 52 4.71 10.90 16.80
CA PRO A 52 4.33 9.73 16.03
C PRO A 52 5.27 8.56 16.37
N PRO A 53 4.80 7.29 16.37
CA PRO A 53 5.68 6.16 16.63
C PRO A 53 6.87 6.20 15.65
N VAL A 54 8.09 6.15 16.20
CA VAL A 54 9.39 6.36 15.53
C VAL A 54 9.56 5.58 14.22
N ARG A 55 8.76 4.52 14.01
CA ARG A 55 8.84 3.60 12.87
C ARG A 55 7.93 3.95 11.69
N VAL A 56 7.01 4.92 11.82
CA VAL A 56 6.05 5.25 10.76
C VAL A 56 6.37 6.62 10.16
N ALA A 57 7.51 6.70 9.46
CA ALA A 57 8.05 7.93 8.86
C ALA A 57 7.17 8.55 7.75
N LYS A 58 6.11 7.85 7.34
CA LYS A 58 5.17 8.29 6.29
C LYS A 58 3.70 8.22 6.72
N ALA A 59 3.38 8.08 8.00
CA ALA A 59 1.98 8.07 8.40
C ALA A 59 1.34 9.42 8.05
N TYR A 60 0.18 9.41 7.40
CA TYR A 60 -0.67 10.60 7.37
C TYR A 60 -1.41 10.71 8.71
N ILE A 61 -1.53 11.94 9.24
CA ILE A 61 -2.26 12.23 10.48
C ILE A 61 -3.70 11.73 10.36
N GLY A 62 -4.05 10.68 11.09
CA GLY A 62 -5.36 10.06 10.97
C GLY A 62 -5.54 8.83 11.86
N LEU A 63 -6.79 8.37 11.93
CA LEU A 63 -7.14 7.10 12.56
C LEU A 63 -7.24 6.02 11.48
N TYR A 64 -6.44 4.97 11.63
CA TYR A 64 -6.51 3.77 10.79
C TYR A 64 -7.31 2.71 11.53
N PHE A 65 -8.14 1.98 10.80
CA PHE A 65 -8.98 0.94 11.35
C PHE A 65 -8.78 -0.35 10.60
N PHE A 66 -8.66 -1.44 11.36
CA PHE A 66 -8.48 -2.78 10.84
C PHE A 66 -9.45 -3.73 11.54
N TYR A 67 -10.12 -4.57 10.77
CA TYR A 67 -10.96 -5.65 11.27
C TYR A 67 -10.61 -6.92 10.53
N TYR A 68 -10.65 -8.06 11.20
CA TYR A 68 -10.45 -9.34 10.55
C TYR A 68 -11.24 -10.45 11.23
N THR A 69 -11.53 -11.50 10.46
CA THR A 69 -11.99 -12.80 10.93
C THR A 69 -11.21 -13.89 10.20
N TYR A 70 -10.97 -15.01 10.86
CA TYR A 70 -10.34 -16.17 10.26
C TYR A 70 -11.16 -17.40 10.60
N GLU A 71 -11.82 -17.97 9.60
CA GLU A 71 -12.74 -19.10 9.76
C GLU A 71 -12.52 -20.07 8.60
N ASP A 72 -12.50 -21.37 8.89
CA ASP A 72 -12.37 -22.44 7.89
C ASP A 72 -11.22 -22.24 6.86
N GLY A 73 -10.07 -21.75 7.35
CA GLY A 73 -8.90 -21.52 6.50
C GLY A 73 -8.94 -20.22 5.69
N LYS A 74 -10.02 -19.44 5.82
CA LYS A 74 -10.25 -18.21 5.05
C LYS A 74 -10.11 -16.97 5.93
N LEU A 75 -9.20 -16.09 5.56
CA LEU A 75 -9.04 -14.77 6.16
C LEU A 75 -9.91 -13.75 5.45
N HIS A 76 -10.83 -13.14 6.16
CA HIS A 76 -11.48 -11.89 5.76
C HIS A 76 -10.86 -10.75 6.56
N PHE A 77 -10.45 -9.67 5.89
CA PHE A 77 -10.08 -8.45 6.58
C PHE A 77 -10.56 -7.20 5.88
N GLU A 78 -10.76 -6.17 6.68
CA GLU A 78 -11.21 -4.85 6.27
C GLU A 78 -10.25 -3.78 6.79
N ALA A 79 -9.90 -2.82 5.94
CA ALA A 79 -9.04 -1.70 6.31
C ALA A 79 -9.63 -0.38 5.81
N TRP A 80 -9.68 0.64 6.67
CA TRP A 80 -10.20 1.95 6.30
C TRP A 80 -9.60 3.08 7.13
N LEU A 81 -9.69 4.29 6.60
CA LEU A 81 -9.40 5.52 7.33
C LEU A 81 -10.71 6.19 7.75
N ARG A 82 -10.64 6.98 8.82
CA ARG A 82 -11.72 7.91 9.18
C ARG A 82 -11.53 9.26 8.51
N GLU A 83 -12.64 9.81 8.01
CA GLU A 83 -12.79 11.20 7.62
C GLU A 83 -13.90 11.87 8.41
N GLY A 84 -13.58 12.99 9.06
CA GLY A 84 -14.54 13.72 9.89
C GLY A 84 -15.13 12.86 11.02
N LYS A 85 -16.44 12.98 11.28
CA LYS A 85 -17.08 12.33 12.44
C LYS A 85 -17.48 10.88 12.20
N LYS A 86 -17.92 10.53 10.99
CA LYS A 86 -18.55 9.22 10.70
C LYS A 86 -18.19 8.64 9.33
N LYS A 87 -17.37 9.30 8.52
CA LYS A 87 -17.11 8.84 7.15
C LYS A 87 -15.94 7.87 7.13
N GLU A 88 -16.13 6.78 6.41
CA GLU A 88 -15.10 5.77 6.15
C GLU A 88 -14.52 5.98 4.75
N ILE A 89 -13.19 5.95 4.65
CA ILE A 89 -12.46 6.01 3.39
C ILE A 89 -11.67 4.72 3.19
N GLY A 90 -11.82 4.11 2.02
CA GLY A 90 -11.13 2.88 1.66
C GLY A 90 -9.74 3.15 1.13
N LEU A 91 -8.96 2.10 0.92
CA LEU A 91 -7.56 2.21 0.51
C LEU A 91 -7.36 2.29 -1.02
N THR A 92 -8.42 2.10 -1.78
CA THR A 92 -8.41 2.09 -3.25
C THR A 92 -8.92 3.41 -3.84
N GLY A 93 -8.61 3.63 -5.12
CA GLY A 93 -9.04 4.79 -5.90
C GLY A 93 -8.17 6.04 -5.72
N LEU A 94 -8.21 6.93 -6.72
CA LEU A 94 -7.34 8.11 -6.81
C LEU A 94 -7.73 9.25 -5.84
N TYR A 95 -8.99 9.31 -5.41
CA TYR A 95 -9.43 10.31 -4.45
C TYR A 95 -8.66 10.17 -3.13
N LEU A 96 -8.02 11.24 -2.66
CA LEU A 96 -7.19 11.27 -1.45
C LEU A 96 -6.07 10.21 -1.42
N TRP A 97 -5.52 9.85 -2.59
CA TRP A 97 -4.50 8.79 -2.69
C TRP A 97 -3.28 9.04 -1.78
N GLN A 98 -2.85 10.29 -1.59
CA GLN A 98 -1.71 10.65 -0.74
C GLN A 98 -1.95 10.34 0.74
N ILE A 99 -3.21 10.45 1.19
CA ILE A 99 -3.62 10.13 2.56
C ILE A 99 -3.72 8.62 2.75
N LYS A 100 -4.14 7.90 1.70
CA LYS A 100 -4.33 6.44 1.71
C LYS A 100 -3.02 5.68 1.60
N GLU A 101 -2.09 6.17 0.77
CA GLU A 101 -0.85 5.47 0.38
C GLU A 101 -0.06 4.88 1.56
N PRO A 102 0.12 5.59 2.69
CA PRO A 102 0.83 5.03 3.83
C PRO A 102 0.15 3.79 4.38
N TYR A 103 -1.17 3.85 4.58
CA TYR A 103 -1.91 2.73 5.14
C TYR A 103 -2.05 1.58 4.14
N THR A 104 -2.30 1.90 2.86
CA THR A 104 -2.23 0.92 1.76
C THR A 104 -0.90 0.19 1.78
N GLY A 105 0.22 0.89 1.95
CA GLY A 105 1.55 0.27 2.01
C GLY A 105 1.74 -0.68 3.19
N LEU A 106 1.15 -0.39 4.36
CA LEU A 106 1.19 -1.30 5.51
C LEU A 106 0.36 -2.56 5.26
N VAL A 107 -0.87 -2.40 4.76
CA VAL A 107 -1.78 -3.51 4.47
C VAL A 107 -1.22 -4.40 3.35
N SER A 108 -0.64 -3.80 2.30
CA SER A 108 0.01 -4.58 1.24
C SER A 108 1.22 -5.38 1.73
N LYS A 109 1.95 -4.89 2.74
CA LYS A 109 3.03 -5.67 3.38
C LYS A 109 2.50 -6.85 4.17
N LEU A 110 1.38 -6.67 4.89
CA LEU A 110 0.69 -7.77 5.58
C LEU A 110 0.24 -8.83 4.57
N GLU A 111 -0.46 -8.43 3.50
CA GLU A 111 -0.90 -9.35 2.44
C GLU A 111 0.27 -10.14 1.86
N LYS A 112 1.36 -9.44 1.53
CA LYS A 112 2.57 -10.10 1.03
C LYS A 112 3.10 -11.13 2.03
N LYS A 113 3.20 -10.76 3.31
CA LYS A 113 3.69 -11.67 4.34
C LYS A 113 2.81 -12.91 4.46
N LEU A 114 1.48 -12.74 4.48
CA LEU A 114 0.52 -13.85 4.53
C LEU A 114 0.69 -14.79 3.32
N ILE A 115 0.84 -14.24 2.11
CA ILE A 115 1.04 -15.02 0.89
C ILE A 115 2.41 -15.72 0.88
N ASP A 116 3.46 -15.07 1.39
CA ASP A 116 4.81 -15.63 1.44
C ASP A 116 4.93 -16.81 2.41
N GLU A 117 4.01 -16.96 3.36
CA GLU A 117 3.92 -18.12 4.28
C GLU A 117 3.18 -19.32 3.66
N LEU A 118 2.44 -19.13 2.56
CA LEU A 118 1.76 -20.23 1.88
C LEU A 118 2.77 -21.22 1.27
N PRO A 119 2.41 -22.51 1.09
CA PRO A 119 3.23 -23.46 0.35
C PRO A 119 3.68 -22.92 -1.02
N GLN A 120 4.89 -23.30 -1.48
CA GLN A 120 5.47 -22.74 -2.71
C GLN A 120 4.62 -23.04 -3.97
N ASP A 121 3.88 -24.13 -3.94
CA ASP A 121 2.96 -24.59 -4.99
C ASP A 121 1.54 -24.02 -4.85
N SER A 122 1.28 -23.18 -3.83
CA SER A 122 0.01 -22.47 -3.69
C SER A 122 -0.25 -21.58 -4.90
N GLU A 123 -1.42 -21.74 -5.54
CA GLU A 123 -1.85 -20.94 -6.69
C GLU A 123 -1.81 -19.43 -6.39
N LEU A 124 -2.22 -19.03 -5.18
CA LEU A 124 -2.16 -17.64 -4.72
C LEU A 124 -0.73 -17.10 -4.68
N ARG A 125 0.22 -17.91 -4.21
CA ARG A 125 1.65 -17.53 -4.16
C ARG A 125 2.26 -17.45 -5.55
N LEU A 126 1.93 -18.39 -6.44
CA LEU A 126 2.35 -18.37 -7.84
C LEU A 126 1.80 -17.14 -8.57
N GLN A 127 0.53 -16.81 -8.38
CA GLN A 127 -0.10 -15.62 -8.98
C GLN A 127 0.51 -14.32 -8.46
N ALA A 128 0.78 -14.22 -7.16
CA ALA A 128 1.44 -13.06 -6.55
C ALA A 128 2.87 -12.88 -7.05
N GLY A 129 3.65 -13.98 -7.17
CA GLY A 129 4.99 -13.97 -7.74
C GLY A 129 5.03 -13.47 -9.18
N ASN A 130 4.13 -14.00 -10.03
CA ASN A 130 4.00 -13.58 -11.43
C ASN A 130 3.62 -12.10 -11.55
N SER A 131 2.69 -11.62 -10.72
CA SER A 131 2.25 -10.22 -10.72
C SER A 131 3.38 -9.27 -10.31
N ALA A 132 4.16 -9.62 -9.28
CA ALA A 132 5.31 -8.83 -8.85
C ALA A 132 6.43 -8.78 -9.90
N GLN A 133 6.63 -9.87 -10.66
CA GLN A 133 7.59 -9.91 -11.77
C GLN A 133 7.16 -8.99 -12.92
N ILE A 134 5.87 -8.96 -13.26
CA ILE A 134 5.28 -8.08 -14.28
C ILE A 134 5.33 -6.60 -13.84
N GLU A 135 5.06 -6.30 -12.57
CA GLU A 135 5.18 -4.93 -12.06
C GLU A 135 6.64 -4.46 -12.07
N ASN A 136 7.59 -5.31 -11.69
CA ASN A 136 9.01 -4.96 -11.72
C ASN A 136 9.54 -4.77 -13.15
N SER A 137 9.12 -5.60 -14.11
CA SER A 137 9.51 -5.45 -15.51
C SER A 137 8.94 -4.17 -16.12
N SER A 138 7.65 -3.87 -15.88
CA SER A 138 7.01 -2.63 -16.33
C SER A 138 7.61 -1.37 -15.67
N ARG A 139 7.92 -1.40 -14.38
CA ARG A 139 8.64 -0.30 -13.69
C ARG A 139 10.04 -0.07 -14.26
N ARG A 140 10.79 -1.15 -14.54
CA ARG A 140 12.11 -1.06 -15.21
C ARG A 140 11.98 -0.44 -16.60
N MET A 141 11.01 -0.90 -17.38
CA MET A 141 10.73 -0.39 -18.72
C MET A 141 10.28 1.09 -18.71
N GLY A 142 9.45 1.49 -17.74
CA GLY A 142 9.02 2.88 -17.55
C GLY A 142 10.15 3.82 -17.14
N ARG A 143 11.11 3.37 -16.32
CA ARG A 143 12.34 4.15 -16.03
C ARG A 143 13.22 4.31 -17.25
N ALA A 144 13.40 3.24 -18.03
CA ALA A 144 14.16 3.29 -19.28
C ALA A 144 13.53 4.27 -20.29
N HIS A 145 12.20 4.27 -20.43
CA HIS A 145 11.48 5.19 -21.31
C HIS A 145 11.59 6.66 -20.88
N ARG A 146 11.59 6.94 -19.56
CA ARG A 146 11.82 8.31 -19.05
C ARG A 146 13.26 8.78 -19.30
N LEU A 147 14.26 7.91 -19.12
CA LEU A 147 15.65 8.25 -19.42
C LEU A 147 15.87 8.52 -20.91
N LEU A 148 15.29 7.70 -21.79
CA LEU A 148 15.33 7.90 -23.24
C LEU A 148 14.58 9.17 -23.66
N GLY A 149 13.43 9.48 -23.04
CA GLY A 149 12.69 10.71 -23.30
C GLY A 149 13.47 11.98 -22.90
N ILE A 150 14.17 11.96 -21.75
CA ILE A 150 15.02 13.08 -21.31
C ILE A 150 16.20 13.27 -22.26
N VAL A 151 16.88 12.19 -22.68
CA VAL A 151 17.98 12.26 -23.66
C VAL A 151 17.47 12.76 -25.02
N GLY A 152 16.31 12.28 -25.46
CA GLY A 152 15.67 12.74 -26.71
C GLY A 152 15.36 14.23 -26.70
N ILE A 153 14.82 14.76 -25.60
CA ILE A 153 14.54 16.19 -25.44
C ILE A 153 15.84 17.02 -25.44
N LEU A 154 16.90 16.56 -24.77
CA LEU A 154 18.19 17.26 -24.75
C LEU A 154 18.84 17.31 -26.14
N VAL A 155 18.78 16.23 -26.92
CA VAL A 155 19.26 16.20 -28.30
C VAL A 155 18.42 17.12 -29.20
N PHE A 156 17.10 17.16 -29.00
CA PHE A 156 16.22 18.06 -29.76
C PHE A 156 16.49 19.54 -29.44
N ILE A 157 16.75 19.87 -28.18
CA ILE A 157 17.13 21.22 -27.75
C ILE A 157 18.49 21.60 -28.35
N ALA A 158 19.49 20.72 -28.26
CA ALA A 158 20.83 20.98 -28.80
C ALA A 158 20.84 21.16 -30.33
N THR A 159 20.05 20.35 -31.05
CA THR A 159 19.91 20.48 -32.51
C THR A 159 19.12 21.74 -32.90
N PHE A 160 18.07 22.09 -32.15
CA PHE A 160 17.32 23.32 -32.36
C PHE A 160 18.20 24.58 -32.17
N PHE A 161 19.00 24.63 -31.10
CA PHE A 161 19.94 25.73 -30.87
C PHE A 161 21.03 25.81 -31.95
N ASN A 162 21.56 24.67 -32.41
CA ASN A 162 22.54 24.65 -33.51
C ASN A 162 21.96 25.18 -34.84
N VAL A 163 20.69 24.86 -35.14
CA VAL A 163 20.01 25.38 -36.33
C VAL A 163 19.71 26.88 -36.18
N LEU A 164 19.26 27.31 -35.00
CA LEU A 164 18.97 28.72 -34.72
C LEU A 164 20.22 29.60 -34.82
N ASN A 165 21.35 29.16 -34.26
CA ASN A 165 22.64 29.87 -34.35
C ASN A 165 23.11 29.99 -35.81
N ARG A 166 22.92 28.93 -36.61
CA ARG A 166 23.29 28.92 -38.03
C ARG A 166 22.43 29.85 -38.90
N ILE A 167 21.17 30.10 -38.50
CA ILE A 167 20.26 31.03 -39.20
C ILE A 167 20.49 32.48 -38.77
N LEU A 168 20.79 32.71 -37.48
CA LEU A 168 20.97 34.05 -36.92
C LEU A 168 22.40 34.60 -37.05
N GLY A 169 23.37 33.80 -37.51
CA GLY A 169 24.70 34.28 -37.86
C GLY A 169 25.57 34.68 -36.67
N PHE A 170 25.54 33.91 -35.60
CA PHE A 170 26.58 33.90 -34.55
C PHE A 170 27.48 32.68 -34.70
#